data_AF-A0A258ZBK3-F1
#
_entry.id   AF-A0A258ZBK3-F1
#
_cell.length_a   1.000
_cell.length_b   1.000
_cell.length_c   1.000
_cell.angle_alpha   90.00
_cell.angle_beta   90.00
_cell.angle_gamma   90.00
#
_symmetry.space_group_name_H-M   'P 1'
#
loop_
_entity.id
_entity.type
_entity.pdbx_description
1 polymer ?
#
loop_
_entity_poly.entity_id
_entity_poly.type
_entity_poly.pdbx_seq_one_letter_code
_entity_poly.pdbx_strand_id
1 'polypeptide(L)'
;MGKIITLLLIILLAVASAGGYLYLSDKISAGDKQIAAGQIQLDKGQLALDEGKIKLEAGKQELLEGKQEYEQAEDNFFLVLADKLLQGGKGFEDAREQIADGESQIAAGENKVSAGEKRIDAGELKLERGLKQIQLAKNIRLGLAISAMLFAILAVVLGFYWRRTLRKILKR
;
A
#
# COMPACT_ATOMS: atom_id res chain seq x y z
N MET A 1 -39.87 35.39 18.77
CA MET A 1 -39.78 33.98 18.32
C MET A 1 -38.71 33.77 17.26
N GLY A 2 -38.81 34.34 16.04
CA GLY A 2 -37.88 34.06 14.93
C GLY A 2 -36.38 34.24 15.24
N LYS A 3 -36.00 35.31 15.93
CA LYS A 3 -34.59 35.58 16.31
C LYS A 3 -33.96 34.46 17.15
N ILE A 4 -34.67 33.97 18.16
CA ILE A 4 -34.17 32.91 19.05
C ILE A 4 -33.98 31.61 18.26
N ILE A 5 -34.92 31.28 17.37
CA ILE A 5 -34.85 30.10 16.51
C ILE A 5 -33.63 30.18 15.58
N THR A 6 -33.37 31.34 14.96
CA THR A 6 -32.19 31.54 14.11
C THR A 6 -30.88 31.35 14.89
N LEU A 7 -30.80 31.86 16.12
CA LEU A 7 -29.59 31.74 16.95
C LEU A 7 -29.33 30.29 17.36
N LEU A 8 -30.38 29.56 17.75
CA LEU A 8 -30.30 28.14 18.06
C LEU A 8 -29.87 27.31 16.85
N LEU A 9 -30.37 27.63 15.66
CA LEU A 9 -29.99 26.95 14.43
C LEU A 9 -28.52 27.17 14.08
N ILE A 10 -27.98 28.38 14.25
CA ILE A 10 -26.55 28.66 14.00
C ILE A 10 -25.66 27.93 15.01
N ILE A 11 -26.04 27.89 16.29
CA ILE A 11 -25.31 27.13 17.31
C ILE A 11 -25.32 25.63 16.98
N LEU A 12 -26.47 25.09 16.54
CA LEU A 12 -26.57 23.70 16.12
C LEU A 12 -25.62 23.40 14.95
N LEU A 13 -25.55 24.29 13.94
CA LEU A 13 -24.62 24.17 12.82
C LEU A 13 -23.15 24.23 13.26
N ALA A 14 -22.82 25.10 14.22
CA ALA A 14 -21.47 25.17 14.79
C ALA A 14 -21.08 23.87 15.50
N VAL A 15 -21.98 23.31 16.31
CA VAL A 15 -21.77 22.03 17.01
C VAL A 15 -21.67 20.87 16.03
N ALA A 16 -22.54 20.80 15.03
CA ALA A 16 -22.48 19.79 13.98
C ALA A 16 -21.16 19.85 13.20
N SER A 17 -20.68 21.06 12.87
CA SER A 17 -19.41 21.25 12.17
C SER A 17 -18.20 20.86 13.04
N ALA A 18 -18.21 21.20 14.33
CA ALA A 18 -17.19 20.77 15.29
C ALA A 18 -17.18 19.24 15.49
N GLY A 19 -18.36 18.61 15.57
CA GLY A 19 -18.48 17.15 15.64
C GLY A 19 -17.93 16.46 14.40
N GLY A 20 -18.28 16.97 13.20
CA GLY A 20 -17.72 16.50 11.93
C GLY A 20 -16.20 16.65 11.86
N TYR A 21 -15.66 17.76 12.37
CA TYR A 21 -14.23 18.01 12.45
C TYR A 21 -13.50 16.95 13.29
N LEU A 22 -14.01 16.65 14.49
CA LEU A 22 -13.42 15.65 15.39
C LEU A 22 -13.46 14.25 14.75
N TYR A 23 -14.62 13.85 14.23
CA TYR A 23 -14.78 12.56 13.55
C TYR A 23 -13.78 12.41 12.39
N LEU A 24 -13.64 13.44 11.55
CA LEU A 24 -12.74 13.40 10.41
C LEU A 24 -11.28 13.42 10.86
N SER A 25 -10.95 14.10 11.96
CA SER A 25 -9.61 14.09 12.54
C SER A 25 -9.19 12.70 13.00
N ASP A 26 -10.08 11.95 13.65
CA ASP A 26 -9.81 10.57 14.06
C ASP A 26 -9.64 9.65 12.85
N LYS A 27 -10.50 9.80 11.83
CA LYS A 27 -10.39 9.05 10.58
C LYS A 27 -9.08 9.32 9.83
N ILE A 28 -8.65 10.59 9.78
CA ILE A 28 -7.37 10.97 9.17
C ILE A 28 -6.21 10.35 9.94
N SER A 29 -6.21 10.43 11.28
CA SER A 29 -5.15 9.86 12.12
C SER A 29 -5.05 8.33 11.96
N ALA A 30 -6.19 7.64 11.95
CA ALA A 30 -6.23 6.20 11.69
C ALA A 30 -5.74 5.86 10.27
N GLY A 31 -6.15 6.65 9.28
CA GLY A 31 -5.71 6.51 7.89
C GLY A 31 -4.20 6.72 7.73
N ASP A 32 -3.64 7.77 8.32
CA ASP A 32 -2.19 8.06 8.26
C ASP A 32 -1.39 6.90 8.86
N LYS A 33 -1.85 6.29 9.97
CA LYS A 33 -1.24 5.08 10.53
C LYS A 33 -1.33 3.86 9.60
N GLN A 34 -2.47 3.66 8.94
CA GLN A 34 -2.63 2.58 7.97
C GLN A 34 -1.73 2.75 6.75
N ILE A 35 -1.56 3.98 6.25
CA ILE A 35 -0.63 4.28 5.16
C ILE A 35 0.81 4.02 5.59
N ALA A 36 1.22 4.48 6.78
CA ALA A 36 2.57 4.22 7.27
C ALA A 36 2.85 2.72 7.42
N ALA A 37 1.89 1.96 7.95
CA ALA A 37 1.99 0.50 8.04
C ALA A 37 2.04 -0.16 6.65
N GLY A 38 1.24 0.32 5.71
CA GLY A 38 1.24 -0.14 4.32
C GLY A 38 2.57 0.12 3.61
N GLN A 39 3.19 1.29 3.84
CA GLN A 39 4.50 1.63 3.28
C GLN A 39 5.56 0.67 3.80
N ILE A 40 5.61 0.43 5.12
CA ILE A 40 6.56 -0.52 5.73
C ILE A 40 6.37 -1.92 5.15
N GLN A 41 5.12 -2.34 4.89
CA GLN A 41 4.86 -3.64 4.27
C GLN A 41 5.33 -3.69 2.81
N LEU A 42 5.15 -2.62 2.03
CA LEU A 42 5.67 -2.52 0.67
C LEU A 42 7.18 -2.58 0.64
N ASP A 43 7.86 -1.81 1.50
CA ASP A 43 9.33 -1.78 1.58
C ASP A 43 9.87 -3.17 1.91
N LYS A 44 9.26 -3.88 2.87
CA LYS A 44 9.61 -5.28 3.18
C LYS A 44 9.35 -6.23 2.02
N GLY A 45 8.23 -6.04 1.31
CA GLY A 45 7.89 -6.83 0.13
C GLY A 45 8.89 -6.63 -1.00
N GLN A 46 9.35 -5.39 -1.21
CA GLN A 46 10.35 -5.04 -2.20
C GLN A 46 11.70 -5.69 -1.88
N LEU A 47 12.15 -5.59 -0.62
CA LEU A 47 13.38 -6.25 -0.17
C LEU A 47 13.32 -7.77 -0.38
N ALA A 48 12.20 -8.41 0.01
CA ALA A 48 12.03 -9.85 -0.18
C ALA A 48 12.00 -10.25 -1.67
N LEU A 49 11.44 -9.40 -2.53
CA LEU A 49 11.43 -9.59 -3.97
C LEU A 49 12.84 -9.48 -4.56
N ASP A 50 13.61 -8.49 -4.13
CA ASP A 50 15.00 -8.29 -4.59
C ASP A 50 15.90 -9.45 -4.14
N GLU A 51 15.77 -9.91 -2.89
CA GLU A 51 16.44 -11.12 -2.40
C GLU A 51 16.04 -12.36 -3.23
N GLY A 52 14.75 -12.48 -3.57
CA GLY A 52 14.24 -13.54 -4.42
C GLY A 52 14.84 -13.52 -5.83
N LYS A 53 15.00 -12.33 -6.43
CA LYS A 53 15.67 -12.15 -7.72
C LYS A 53 17.14 -12.56 -7.66
N ILE A 54 17.87 -12.15 -6.62
CA ILE A 54 19.27 -12.54 -6.43
C ILE A 54 19.41 -14.06 -6.36
N LYS A 55 18.57 -14.73 -5.57
CA LYS A 55 18.58 -16.21 -5.47
C LYS A 55 18.24 -16.89 -6.80
N LEU A 56 17.29 -16.32 -7.54
CA LEU A 56 16.91 -16.85 -8.84
C LEU A 56 18.05 -16.74 -9.85
N GLU A 57 18.75 -15.60 -9.90
CA GLU A 57 19.91 -15.42 -10.77
C GLU A 57 21.08 -16.33 -10.37
N ALA A 58 21.33 -16.53 -9.07
CA ALA A 58 22.30 -17.51 -8.61
C ALA A 58 21.95 -18.94 -9.08
N GLY A 59 20.69 -19.36 -8.93
CA GLY A 59 20.24 -20.67 -9.41
C GLY A 59 20.34 -20.82 -10.94
N LYS A 60 20.13 -19.74 -11.70
CA LYS A 60 20.37 -19.74 -13.16
C LYS A 60 21.83 -19.96 -13.50
N GLN A 61 22.75 -19.35 -12.76
CA GLN A 61 24.19 -19.53 -12.94
C GLN A 61 24.61 -20.97 -12.62
N GLU A 62 24.17 -21.51 -11.49
CA GLU A 62 24.43 -22.91 -11.11
C GLU A 62 23.91 -23.90 -12.18
N LEU A 63 22.71 -23.67 -12.72
CA LEU A 63 22.16 -24.50 -13.78
C LEU A 63 22.96 -24.39 -15.09
N LEU A 64 23.47 -23.19 -15.41
CA LEU A 64 24.31 -22.98 -16.58
C LEU A 64 25.64 -23.72 -16.46
N GLU A 65 26.29 -23.64 -15.29
CA GLU A 65 27.53 -24.36 -14.99
C GLU A 65 27.31 -25.88 -15.07
N GLY A 66 26.24 -26.38 -14.45
CA GLY A 66 25.88 -27.80 -14.52
C GLY A 66 25.60 -28.30 -15.95
N LYS A 67 24.99 -27.46 -16.80
CA LYS A 67 24.82 -27.77 -18.23
C LYS A 67 26.15 -27.84 -18.96
N GLN A 68 27.09 -26.94 -18.69
CA GLN A 68 28.41 -26.97 -19.31
C GLN A 68 29.21 -28.22 -18.88
N GLU A 69 29.13 -28.60 -17.61
CA GLU A 69 29.74 -29.83 -17.12
C GLU A 69 29.12 -31.07 -17.79
N TYR A 70 27.80 -31.08 -17.94
CA TYR A 70 27.09 -32.14 -18.66
C TYR A 70 27.54 -32.26 -20.12
N GLU A 71 27.59 -31.14 -20.85
CA GLU A 71 28.07 -31.11 -22.24
C GLU A 71 29.51 -31.61 -22.37
N GLN A 72 30.41 -31.18 -21.47
CA GLN A 72 31.80 -31.66 -21.46
C GLN A 72 31.90 -33.16 -21.17
N ALA A 73 31.05 -33.68 -20.28
CA ALA A 73 30.99 -35.11 -19.99
C ALA A 73 30.43 -35.90 -21.19
N GLU A 74 29.43 -35.36 -21.89
CA GLU A 74 28.81 -35.97 -23.07
C GLU A 74 29.78 -36.00 -24.27
N ASP A 75 30.62 -34.99 -24.42
CA ASP A 75 31.67 -34.94 -25.44
C ASP A 75 32.84 -35.91 -25.17
N ASN A 76 33.01 -36.38 -23.93
CA ASN A 76 34.06 -37.32 -23.58
C ASN A 76 33.61 -38.77 -23.83
N PHE A 77 34.01 -39.32 -24.98
CA PHE A 77 33.71 -40.69 -25.39
C PHE A 77 34.00 -41.75 -24.32
N PHE A 78 35.07 -41.61 -23.52
CA PHE A 78 35.40 -42.57 -22.47
C PHE A 78 34.39 -42.55 -21.32
N LEU A 79 33.89 -41.37 -20.93
CA LEU A 79 32.88 -41.24 -19.87
C LEU A 79 31.54 -41.80 -20.34
N VAL A 80 31.12 -41.46 -21.56
CA VAL A 80 29.88 -42.00 -22.16
C VAL A 80 29.94 -43.52 -22.30
N LEU A 81 31.06 -44.06 -22.78
CA LEU A 81 31.23 -45.51 -22.92
C LEU A 81 31.25 -46.20 -21.55
N ALA A 82 31.92 -45.62 -20.56
CA ALA A 82 31.96 -46.15 -19.19
C ALA A 82 30.57 -46.15 -18.56
N ASP A 83 29.80 -45.07 -18.70
CA ASP A 83 28.41 -45.00 -18.20
C ASP A 83 27.52 -46.04 -18.89
N LYS A 84 27.66 -46.21 -20.21
CA LYS A 84 26.91 -47.21 -20.96
C LYS A 84 27.26 -48.65 -20.58
N LEU A 85 28.53 -48.93 -20.29
CA LEU A 85 28.99 -50.28 -19.91
C LEU A 85 28.70 -50.62 -18.44
N LEU A 86 28.87 -49.65 -17.53
CA LEU A 86 28.83 -49.87 -16.08
C LEU A 86 27.47 -49.54 -15.47
N GLN A 87 26.81 -48.49 -15.96
CA GLN A 87 25.52 -48.00 -15.44
C GLN A 87 24.36 -48.19 -16.44
N GLY A 88 24.66 -48.70 -17.64
CA GLY A 88 23.66 -48.90 -18.69
C GLY A 88 23.15 -47.62 -19.34
N GLY A 89 23.85 -46.49 -19.20
CA GLY A 89 23.44 -45.19 -19.75
C GLY A 89 22.63 -44.31 -18.79
N LYS A 90 22.37 -44.78 -17.56
CA LYS A 90 21.48 -44.10 -16.60
C LYS A 90 22.06 -42.80 -16.06
N GLY A 91 23.38 -42.68 -15.91
CA GLY A 91 23.98 -41.47 -15.34
C GLY A 91 23.72 -40.22 -16.19
N PHE A 92 23.81 -40.35 -17.52
CA PHE A 92 23.50 -39.24 -18.43
C PHE A 92 22.01 -38.95 -18.55
N GLU A 93 21.14 -39.97 -18.38
CA GLU A 93 19.69 -39.80 -18.37
C GLU A 93 19.23 -39.07 -17.10
N ASP A 94 19.73 -39.48 -15.93
CA ASP A 94 19.47 -38.82 -14.64
C ASP A 94 19.96 -37.36 -14.65
N ALA A 95 21.12 -37.09 -15.25
CA ALA A 95 21.64 -35.73 -15.36
C ALA A 95 20.78 -34.84 -16.29
N ARG A 96 20.26 -35.37 -17.41
CA ARG A 96 19.28 -34.66 -18.25
C ARG A 96 18.00 -34.35 -17.48
N GLU A 97 17.51 -35.29 -16.69
CA GLU A 97 16.32 -35.10 -15.87
C GLU A 97 16.55 -34.02 -14.80
N GLN A 98 17.71 -34.00 -14.14
CA GLN A 98 18.09 -32.94 -13.19
C GLN A 98 18.17 -31.56 -13.85
N ILE A 99 18.74 -31.45 -15.05
CA ILE A 99 18.78 -30.19 -15.81
C ILE A 99 17.36 -29.73 -16.14
N ALA A 100 16.50 -30.62 -16.62
CA ALA A 100 15.11 -30.31 -16.96
C ALA A 100 14.30 -29.87 -15.72
N ASP A 101 14.49 -30.53 -14.57
CA ASP A 101 13.88 -30.12 -13.31
C ASP A 101 14.39 -28.74 -12.87
N GLY A 102 15.69 -28.50 -12.97
CA GLY A 102 16.30 -27.19 -12.72
C GLY A 102 15.70 -26.07 -13.57
N GLU A 103 15.55 -26.28 -14.88
CA GLU A 103 14.87 -25.34 -15.78
C GLU A 103 13.43 -25.05 -15.35
N SER A 104 12.69 -26.09 -14.98
CA SER A 104 11.32 -25.98 -14.47
C SER A 104 11.27 -25.16 -13.17
N GLN A 105 12.20 -25.38 -12.25
CA GLN A 105 12.32 -24.61 -11.02
C GLN A 105 12.64 -23.14 -11.28
N ILE A 106 13.54 -22.83 -12.22
CA ILE A 106 13.83 -21.45 -12.64
C ILE A 106 12.59 -20.79 -13.24
N ALA A 107 11.89 -21.45 -14.16
CA ALA A 107 10.66 -20.91 -14.75
C ALA A 107 9.58 -20.66 -13.69
N ALA A 108 9.43 -21.55 -12.71
CA ALA A 108 8.54 -21.35 -11.57
C ALA A 108 8.99 -20.16 -10.70
N GLY A 109 10.30 -19.98 -10.51
CA GLY A 109 10.90 -18.84 -9.80
C GLY A 109 10.64 -17.51 -10.50
N GLU A 110 10.82 -17.43 -11.82
CA GLU A 110 10.53 -16.24 -12.63
C GLU A 110 9.04 -15.85 -12.54
N ASN A 111 8.15 -16.83 -12.61
CA ASN A 111 6.72 -16.61 -12.43
C ASN A 111 6.39 -16.05 -11.03
N LYS A 112 7.07 -16.53 -9.97
CA LYS A 112 6.91 -16.00 -8.61
C LYS A 112 7.41 -14.56 -8.50
N VAL A 113 8.55 -14.23 -9.11
CA VAL A 113 9.09 -12.86 -9.16
C VAL A 113 8.11 -11.94 -9.88
N SER A 114 7.63 -12.30 -11.07
CA SER A 114 6.66 -11.49 -11.82
C SER A 114 5.34 -11.30 -11.04
N ALA A 115 4.85 -12.34 -10.37
CA ALA A 115 3.68 -12.23 -9.50
C ALA A 115 3.95 -11.33 -8.29
N GLY A 116 5.18 -11.35 -7.75
CA GLY A 116 5.63 -10.45 -6.69
C GLY A 116 5.64 -8.99 -7.13
N GLU A 117 6.24 -8.68 -8.28
CA GLU A 117 6.25 -7.33 -8.87
C GLU A 117 4.83 -6.77 -9.02
N LYS A 118 3.93 -7.54 -9.64
CA LYS A 118 2.52 -7.13 -9.80
C LYS A 118 1.82 -6.85 -8.46
N ARG A 119 2.19 -7.56 -7.40
CA ARG A 119 1.64 -7.33 -6.05
C ARG A 119 2.18 -6.04 -5.45
N ILE A 120 3.46 -5.73 -5.67
CA ILE A 120 4.05 -4.46 -5.23
C ILE A 120 3.39 -3.30 -5.98
N ASP A 121 3.30 -3.35 -7.30
CA ASP A 121 2.65 -2.31 -8.11
C ASP A 121 1.19 -2.07 -7.66
N ALA A 122 0.44 -3.14 -7.44
CA ALA A 122 -0.93 -3.05 -6.94
C ALA A 122 -1.01 -2.47 -5.53
N GLY A 123 0.00 -2.73 -4.69
CA GLY A 123 0.15 -2.16 -3.36
C GLY A 123 0.43 -0.65 -3.41
N GLU A 124 1.37 -0.23 -4.25
CA GLU A 124 1.71 1.19 -4.47
C GLU A 124 0.49 1.98 -4.95
N LEU A 125 -0.25 1.45 -5.93
CA LEU A 125 -1.48 2.08 -6.42
C LEU A 125 -2.57 2.20 -5.35
N LYS A 126 -2.64 1.26 -4.39
CA LYS A 126 -3.56 1.37 -3.26
C LYS A 126 -3.09 2.45 -2.28
N LEU A 127 -1.78 2.53 -2.04
CA LEU A 127 -1.20 3.50 -1.15
C LEU A 127 -1.37 4.93 -1.68
N GLU A 128 -1.13 5.14 -2.97
CA GLU A 128 -1.34 6.42 -3.65
C GLU A 128 -2.82 6.87 -3.57
N ARG A 129 -3.75 5.94 -3.82
CA ARG A 129 -5.19 6.21 -3.67
C ARG A 129 -5.56 6.57 -2.23
N GLY A 130 -5.01 5.85 -1.25
CA GLY A 130 -5.23 6.14 0.16
C GLY A 130 -4.68 7.50 0.58
N LEU A 131 -3.48 7.88 0.11
CA LEU A 131 -2.90 9.20 0.30
C LEU A 131 -3.79 10.31 -0.27
N LYS A 132 -4.29 10.15 -1.50
CA LYS A 132 -5.24 11.12 -2.11
C LYS A 132 -6.52 11.26 -1.28
N GLN A 133 -7.08 10.16 -0.78
CA GLN A 133 -8.27 10.20 0.08
C GLN A 133 -8.01 10.93 1.40
N ILE A 134 -6.87 10.68 2.04
CA ILE A 134 -6.48 11.39 3.26
C ILE A 134 -6.30 12.88 2.98
N GLN A 135 -5.70 13.25 1.84
CA GLN A 135 -5.53 14.64 1.47
C GLN A 135 -6.87 15.36 1.27
N LEU A 136 -7.83 14.70 0.61
CA LEU A 136 -9.20 15.21 0.49
C LEU A 136 -9.87 15.36 1.86
N ALA A 137 -9.73 14.36 2.74
CA ALA A 137 -10.23 14.44 4.10
C ALA A 137 -9.61 15.61 4.89
N LYS A 138 -8.30 15.85 4.74
CA LYS A 138 -7.60 16.99 5.35
C LYS A 138 -8.17 18.33 4.87
N ASN A 139 -8.48 18.46 3.58
CA ASN A 139 -9.12 19.65 3.02
C ASN A 139 -10.55 19.86 3.55
N ILE A 140 -11.36 18.79 3.60
CA ILE A 140 -12.72 18.84 4.17
C ILE A 140 -12.67 19.23 5.65
N ARG A 141 -11.70 18.69 6.41
CA ARG A 141 -11.49 19.05 7.82
C ARG A 141 -11.20 20.54 7.97
N LEU A 142 -10.40 21.12 7.10
CA LEU A 142 -10.11 22.55 7.10
C LEU A 142 -11.39 23.38 6.83
N GLY A 143 -12.21 22.96 5.85
CA GLY A 143 -13.50 23.59 5.57
C GLY A 143 -14.47 23.52 6.76
N LEU A 144 -14.53 22.38 7.44
CA LEU A 144 -15.31 22.22 8.68
C LEU A 144 -14.79 23.15 9.78
N ALA A 145 -13.47 23.25 9.98
CA ALA A 145 -12.89 24.17 10.97
C ALA A 145 -13.25 25.63 10.68
N ILE A 146 -13.14 26.07 9.42
CA ILE A 146 -13.50 27.44 9.00
C ILE A 146 -15.00 27.69 9.21
N SER A 147 -15.87 26.77 8.78
CA SER A 147 -17.32 26.93 8.96
C SER A 147 -17.72 26.96 10.44
N ALA A 148 -17.11 26.13 11.30
CA ALA A 148 -17.35 26.15 12.74
C ALA A 148 -16.95 27.50 13.35
N MET A 149 -15.79 28.06 12.98
CA MET A 149 -15.36 29.39 13.41
C MET A 149 -16.32 30.49 12.94
N LEU A 150 -16.74 30.44 11.67
CA LEU A 150 -17.68 31.42 11.12
C LEU A 150 -19.01 31.38 11.86
N PHE A 151 -19.59 30.20 12.10
CA PHE A 151 -20.85 30.08 12.83
C PHE A 151 -20.72 30.53 14.29
N ALA A 152 -19.60 30.23 14.95
CA ALA A 152 -19.34 30.71 16.31
C ALA A 152 -19.28 32.25 16.38
N ILE A 153 -18.53 32.88 15.47
CA ILE A 153 -18.45 34.34 15.37
C ILE A 153 -19.83 34.95 15.10
N LEU A 154 -20.57 34.39 14.15
CA LEU A 154 -21.90 34.89 13.76
C LEU A 154 -22.91 34.78 14.91
N ALA A 155 -22.86 33.69 15.69
CA ALA A 155 -23.68 33.51 16.88
C ALA A 155 -23.38 34.57 17.96
N VAL A 156 -22.10 34.88 18.19
CA VAL A 156 -21.68 35.92 19.15
C VAL A 156 -22.15 37.31 18.70
N VAL A 157 -21.95 37.67 17.43
CA VAL A 157 -22.35 38.97 16.88
C VAL A 157 -23.87 39.16 16.94
N LEU A 158 -24.67 38.18 16.50
CA LEU A 158 -26.13 38.24 16.55
C LEU A 158 -26.66 38.29 17.98
N GLY A 159 -26.07 37.48 18.88
CA GLY A 159 -26.39 37.50 20.30
C GLY A 159 -26.18 38.88 20.91
N PHE A 160 -25.06 39.53 20.61
CA PHE A 160 -24.77 40.88 21.11
C PHE A 160 -25.67 41.95 20.48
N TYR A 161 -25.90 41.88 19.17
CA TYR A 161 -26.74 42.82 18.43
C TYR A 161 -28.18 42.80 18.95
N TRP A 162 -28.81 41.62 19.05
CA TRP A 162 -30.19 41.50 19.53
C TRP A 162 -30.34 41.80 21.02
N ARG A 163 -29.31 41.52 21.85
CA ARG A 163 -29.28 41.93 23.25
C ARG A 163 -29.23 43.46 23.41
N ARG A 164 -28.58 44.19 22.50
CA ARG A 164 -28.61 45.66 22.48
C ARG A 164 -30.00 46.19 22.05
N THR A 165 -30.64 45.57 21.06
CA THR A 165 -31.97 45.99 20.59
C THR A 165 -33.05 45.79 21.67
N LEU A 166 -33.05 44.66 22.38
CA LEU A 166 -34.01 44.37 23.46
C LEU A 166 -33.86 45.36 24.63
N ARG A 167 -32.62 45.72 24.99
CA ARG A 167 -32.36 46.74 26.03
C ARG A 167 -32.84 48.14 25.67
N LYS A 168 -32.92 48.50 24.39
CA LYS A 168 -33.47 49.79 23.94
C LYS A 168 -35.00 49.82 24.00
N ILE A 169 -35.66 48.68 23.76
CA ILE A 169 -37.13 48.57 23.81
C ILE A 169 -37.62 48.55 25.26
N LEU A 170 -36.88 47.90 26.17
CA LEU A 170 -37.24 47.81 27.60
C LEU A 170 -36.97 49.11 28.40
N LYS A 171 -36.29 50.10 27.81
CA LYS A 171 -35.97 51.40 28.43
C LYS A 171 -36.88 52.53 27.94
N ARG A 172 -37.84 52.24 27.07
CA ARG A 172 -38.99 53.09 26.76
C ARG A 172 -40.21 52.52 27.46
#